data_AF-A0A7W0T7W1-F1
#
_entry.id   AF-A0A7W0T7W1-F1
#
_cell.length_a   1.000
_cell.length_b   1.000
_cell.length_c   1.000
_cell.angle_alpha   90.00
_cell.angle_beta   90.00
_cell.angle_gamma   90.00
#
_symmetry.space_group_name_H-M   'P 1'
#
loop_
_entity.id
_entity.type
_entity.pdbx_description
1 polymer ?
#
loop_
_entity_poly.entity_id
_entity_poly.type
_entity_poly.pdbx_seq_one_letter_code
_entity_poly.pdbx_strand_id
1 'polypeptide(L)'
;EFEALVAAELNDAGDEVEVIGMCVQLEAEAATIEDPAERAEMLEGLGLGEGALFRTVRSAYHLLGLRTFLTTGEKESRAWTFVAGSTAPVCAGRIHTDFQRGFIKAEVIDWQELLRLGSWSKARDVGKLRVEGKDYIVADGDVMEFRFNV
;
A
#
# COMPACT_ATOMS: atom_id res chain seq x y z
N GLU A 1 -3.11 28.07 -19.26
CA GLU A 1 -4.07 28.91 -18.51
C GLU A 1 -4.68 28.15 -17.33
N PHE A 2 -5.34 27.01 -17.56
CA PHE A 2 -5.88 26.16 -16.49
C PHE A 2 -4.83 25.65 -15.49
N GLU A 3 -3.69 25.16 -15.99
CA GLU A 3 -2.57 24.73 -15.13
C GLU A 3 -2.00 25.86 -14.27
N ALA A 4 -1.99 27.10 -14.78
CA ALA A 4 -1.49 28.26 -14.04
C ALA A 4 -2.46 28.70 -12.93
N LEU A 5 -3.77 28.60 -13.17
CA LEU A 5 -4.81 28.84 -12.16
C LEU A 5 -4.78 27.77 -11.07
N VAL A 6 -4.66 26.50 -11.45
CA VAL A 6 -4.54 25.41 -10.49
C VAL A 6 -3.27 25.60 -9.66
N ALA A 7 -2.11 25.80 -10.31
CA ALA A 7 -0.82 26.01 -9.63
C ALA A 7 -0.80 27.20 -8.66
N ALA A 8 -1.54 28.27 -8.96
CA ALA A 8 -1.64 29.44 -8.07
C ALA A 8 -2.33 29.09 -6.75
N GLU A 9 -3.41 28.30 -6.79
CA GLU A 9 -4.10 27.81 -5.58
C GLU A 9 -3.25 26.80 -4.78
N LEU A 10 -2.33 26.07 -5.43
CA LEU A 10 -1.48 25.09 -4.76
C LEU A 10 -0.42 25.73 -3.86
N ASN A 11 0.02 26.95 -4.20
CA ASN A 11 1.05 27.66 -3.45
C ASN A 11 0.57 28.08 -2.05
N ASP A 12 -0.75 28.21 -1.83
CA ASP A 12 -1.33 28.56 -0.52
C ASP A 12 -1.60 27.34 0.39
N ALA A 13 -1.44 26.11 -0.12
CA ALA A 13 -1.67 24.89 0.66
C ALA A 13 -0.50 24.51 1.59
N GLY A 14 0.65 25.18 1.48
CA GLY A 14 1.87 24.89 2.21
C GLY A 14 2.81 23.94 1.46
N ASP A 15 4.11 24.05 1.74
CA ASP A 15 5.20 23.45 0.95
C ASP A 15 5.22 21.91 0.89
N GLU A 16 4.33 21.19 1.60
CA GLU A 16 4.29 19.72 1.71
C GLU A 16 2.93 19.08 1.41
N VAL A 17 2.08 19.70 0.58
CA VAL A 17 0.77 19.11 0.22
C VAL A 17 0.79 18.50 -1.18
N GLU A 18 0.46 17.21 -1.26
CA GLU A 18 0.24 16.54 -2.55
C GLU A 18 -1.05 17.04 -3.21
N VAL A 19 -0.97 17.34 -4.50
CA VAL A 19 -2.08 17.88 -5.28
C VAL A 19 -2.49 16.90 -6.37
N ILE A 20 -3.78 16.59 -6.43
CA ILE A 20 -4.35 15.70 -7.44
C ILE A 20 -5.47 16.42 -8.17
N GLY A 21 -5.22 16.79 -9.42
CA GLY A 21 -6.26 17.28 -10.32
C GLY A 21 -7.23 16.16 -10.67
N MET A 22 -8.54 16.43 -10.59
CA MET A 22 -9.58 15.48 -10.95
C MET A 22 -10.78 16.14 -11.62
N CYS A 23 -11.36 15.46 -12.61
CA CYS A 23 -12.66 15.82 -13.15
C CYS A 23 -13.72 14.95 -12.48
N VAL A 24 -14.47 15.52 -11.53
CA VAL A 24 -15.47 14.77 -10.73
C VAL A 24 -16.51 14.09 -11.62
N GLN A 25 -16.97 14.76 -12.69
CA GLN A 25 -17.95 14.19 -13.60
C GLN A 25 -17.40 12.96 -14.32
N LEU A 26 -16.16 13.04 -14.84
CA LEU A 26 -15.55 11.94 -15.58
C LEU A 26 -15.28 10.74 -14.66
N GLU A 27 -14.79 10.98 -13.43
CA GLU A 27 -14.62 9.90 -12.44
C GLU A 27 -15.95 9.25 -12.07
N ALA A 28 -17.03 10.02 -11.98
CA ALA A 28 -18.37 9.49 -11.72
C ALA A 28 -18.89 8.64 -12.89
N GLU A 29 -18.71 9.08 -14.14
CA GLU A 29 -19.04 8.30 -15.33
C GLU A 29 -18.24 6.99 -15.38
N ALA A 30 -16.91 7.07 -15.19
CA ALA A 30 -16.04 5.91 -15.14
C ALA A 30 -16.41 4.94 -14.01
N ALA A 31 -16.98 5.41 -12.90
CA ALA A 31 -17.45 4.58 -11.79
C ALA A 31 -18.75 3.82 -12.09
N THR A 32 -19.51 4.23 -13.13
CA THR A 32 -20.72 3.50 -13.57
C THR A 32 -20.42 2.33 -14.49
N ILE A 33 -19.18 2.22 -15.00
CA ILE A 33 -18.75 1.12 -15.87
C ILE A 33 -18.39 -0.07 -14.99
N GLU A 34 -19.18 -1.14 -15.07
CA GLU A 34 -18.98 -2.36 -14.28
C GLU A 34 -17.84 -3.22 -14.82
N ASP A 35 -17.60 -3.22 -16.14
CA ASP A 35 -16.49 -3.96 -16.74
C ASP A 35 -15.16 -3.22 -16.50
N PRO A 36 -14.22 -3.80 -15.75
CA PRO A 36 -12.93 -3.17 -15.48
C PRO A 36 -12.09 -2.92 -16.74
N ALA A 37 -12.22 -3.77 -17.77
CA ALA A 37 -11.47 -3.61 -19.02
C ALA A 37 -12.00 -2.42 -19.83
N GLU A 38 -13.32 -2.27 -19.94
CA GLU A 38 -13.96 -1.13 -20.59
C GLU A 38 -13.64 0.18 -19.84
N ARG A 39 -13.71 0.16 -18.51
CA ARG A 39 -13.35 1.32 -17.68
C ARG A 39 -11.89 1.74 -17.90
N ALA A 40 -10.97 0.77 -17.95
CA ALA A 40 -9.56 1.04 -18.20
C ALA A 40 -9.33 1.59 -19.61
N GLU A 41 -10.01 1.05 -20.63
CA GLU A 41 -9.91 1.54 -22.00
C GLU A 41 -10.43 2.98 -22.15
N MET A 42 -11.56 3.32 -21.50
CA MET A 42 -12.08 4.69 -21.46
C MET A 42 -11.06 5.66 -20.85
N LEU A 43 -10.51 5.33 -19.69
CA LEU A 43 -9.55 6.19 -18.99
C LEU A 43 -8.24 6.34 -19.78
N GLU A 44 -7.75 5.26 -20.37
CA GLU A 44 -6.55 5.27 -21.21
C GLU A 44 -6.77 6.10 -22.49
N GLY A 45 -7.94 5.96 -23.13
CA GLY A 45 -8.31 6.74 -24.32
C GLY A 45 -8.38 8.25 -24.07
N LEU A 46 -8.56 8.66 -22.81
CA LEU A 46 -8.55 10.05 -22.35
C LEU A 46 -7.19 10.48 -21.75
N GLY A 47 -6.20 9.59 -21.73
CA GLY A 47 -4.87 9.86 -21.16
C GLY A 47 -4.84 9.95 -19.63
N LEU A 48 -5.80 9.33 -18.95
CA LEU A 48 -5.96 9.40 -17.49
C LEU A 48 -5.38 8.20 -16.74
N GLY A 49 -4.97 7.15 -17.45
CA GLY A 49 -4.39 5.94 -16.86
C GLY A 49 -5.35 5.26 -15.87
N GLU A 50 -4.94 5.15 -14.60
CA GLU A 50 -5.79 4.53 -13.55
C GLU A 50 -6.94 5.44 -13.05
N GLY A 51 -6.96 6.71 -13.45
CA GLY A 51 -7.89 7.74 -12.97
C GLY A 51 -7.42 8.43 -11.68
N ALA A 52 -8.06 9.56 -11.36
CA ALA A 52 -7.72 10.37 -10.20
C ALA A 52 -8.29 9.79 -8.89
N LEU A 53 -9.42 9.08 -8.92
CA LEU A 53 -10.07 8.58 -7.71
C LEU A 53 -9.15 7.68 -6.87
N PHE A 54 -8.54 6.65 -7.49
CA PHE A 54 -7.67 5.71 -6.77
C PHE A 54 -6.41 6.37 -6.23
N ARG A 55 -5.85 7.33 -6.99
CA ARG A 55 -4.73 8.15 -6.54
C ARG A 55 -5.12 8.95 -5.29
N THR A 56 -6.27 9.65 -5.32
CA THR A 56 -6.76 10.43 -4.18
C THR A 56 -6.95 9.58 -2.93
N VAL A 57 -7.51 8.38 -3.06
CA VAL A 57 -7.69 7.46 -1.92
C VAL A 57 -6.34 7.04 -1.33
N ARG A 58 -5.36 6.66 -2.16
CA ARG A 58 -4.03 6.27 -1.66
C ARG A 58 -3.30 7.45 -1.01
N SER A 59 -3.36 8.63 -1.62
CA SER A 59 -2.74 9.83 -1.08
C SER A 59 -3.37 10.23 0.25
N ALA A 60 -4.70 10.21 0.37
CA ALA A 60 -5.38 10.45 1.63
C ALA A 60 -5.01 9.40 2.70
N TYR A 61 -4.92 8.12 2.33
CA TYR A 61 -4.49 7.05 3.23
C TYR A 61 -3.05 7.30 3.73
N HIS A 62 -2.14 7.71 2.84
CA HIS A 62 -0.77 8.04 3.21
C HIS A 62 -0.64 9.30 4.05
N LEU A 63 -1.47 10.32 3.77
CA LEU A 63 -1.56 11.58 4.50
C LEU A 63 -2.01 11.36 5.95
N LEU A 64 -2.92 10.40 6.18
CA LEU A 64 -3.30 9.94 7.52
C LEU A 64 -2.18 9.17 8.24
N GLY A 65 -1.00 9.06 7.64
CA GLY A 65 0.12 8.28 8.16
C GLY A 65 -0.12 6.77 8.10
N LEU A 66 -1.12 6.30 7.35
CA LEU A 66 -1.42 4.87 7.23
C LEU A 66 -0.59 4.24 6.13
N ARG A 67 -0.19 2.99 6.35
CA ARG A 67 0.55 2.11 5.43
C ARG A 67 -0.04 0.71 5.52
N THR A 68 0.36 -0.18 4.62
CA THR A 68 -0.17 -1.52 4.51
C THR A 68 0.96 -2.55 4.47
N PHE A 69 0.91 -3.53 5.35
CA PHE A 69 1.72 -4.75 5.20
C PHE A 69 0.82 -5.92 4.81
N LEU A 70 1.41 -6.97 4.25
CA LEU A 70 0.70 -8.11 3.71
C LEU A 70 1.06 -9.37 4.48
N THR A 71 0.09 -10.26 4.64
CA THR A 71 0.31 -11.66 5.01
C THR A 71 -0.20 -12.52 3.88
N THR A 72 0.57 -13.53 3.47
CA THR A 72 0.18 -14.45 2.40
C THR A 72 0.47 -15.88 2.80
N GLY A 73 -0.42 -16.80 2.44
CA GLY A 73 -0.29 -18.24 2.62
C GLY A 73 -1.22 -18.98 1.68
N GLU A 74 -1.26 -20.31 1.77
CA GLU A 74 -2.08 -21.13 0.86
C GLU A 74 -3.58 -20.82 0.96
N LYS A 75 -4.07 -20.45 2.15
CA LYS A 75 -5.50 -20.23 2.41
C LYS A 75 -5.93 -18.79 2.22
N GLU A 76 -5.07 -17.84 2.52
CA GLU A 76 -5.44 -16.42 2.59
C GLU A 76 -4.26 -15.53 2.22
N SER A 77 -4.57 -14.47 1.48
CA SER A 77 -3.72 -13.28 1.35
C SER A 77 -4.50 -12.09 1.88
N ARG A 78 -3.90 -11.30 2.76
CA ARG A 78 -4.58 -10.20 3.45
C ARG A 78 -3.68 -8.98 3.62
N ALA A 79 -4.30 -7.82 3.46
CA ALA A 79 -3.72 -6.52 3.75
C ALA A 79 -4.07 -6.06 5.17
N TRP A 80 -3.09 -5.50 5.86
CA TRP A 80 -3.20 -5.01 7.23
C TRP A 80 -2.75 -3.56 7.31
N THR A 81 -3.68 -2.69 7.73
CA THR A 81 -3.41 -1.27 7.97
C THR A 81 -2.60 -1.06 9.24
N PHE A 82 -1.52 -0.30 9.13
CA PHE A 82 -0.70 0.14 10.25
C PHE A 82 -0.32 1.63 10.10
N VAL A 83 0.20 2.23 11.17
CA VAL A 83 0.68 3.62 11.15
C VAL A 83 2.17 3.62 10.80
N ALA A 84 2.59 4.46 9.87
CA ALA A 84 3.98 4.62 9.47
C ALA A 84 4.89 4.80 10.70
N GLY A 85 6.05 4.12 10.69
CA GLY A 85 6.96 4.10 11.84
C GLY A 85 6.63 3.03 12.89
N SER A 86 5.57 2.23 12.72
CA SER A 86 5.30 1.11 13.64
C SER A 86 6.36 0.01 13.53
N THR A 87 6.70 -0.61 14.66
CA THR A 87 7.62 -1.73 14.72
C THR A 87 6.95 -3.06 14.34
N ALA A 88 7.75 -4.07 13.97
CA ALA A 88 7.24 -5.40 13.63
C ALA A 88 6.33 -6.02 14.71
N PRO A 89 6.63 -5.95 16.03
CA PRO A 89 5.71 -6.43 17.06
C PRO A 89 4.37 -5.69 17.10
N VAL A 90 4.36 -4.38 16.88
CA VAL A 90 3.13 -3.56 16.84
C VAL A 90 2.28 -3.96 15.64
N CYS A 91 2.90 -4.19 14.48
CA CYS A 91 2.21 -4.70 13.29
C CYS A 91 1.66 -6.10 13.50
N ALA A 92 2.41 -7.00 14.14
CA ALA A 92 1.92 -8.33 14.52
C ALA A 92 0.68 -8.25 15.44
N GLY A 93 0.65 -7.26 16.33
CA GLY A 93 -0.50 -6.95 17.21
C GLY A 93 -1.79 -6.60 16.46
N ARG A 94 -1.69 -6.11 15.22
CA ARG A 94 -2.87 -5.84 14.36
C ARG A 94 -3.57 -7.12 13.93
N ILE A 95 -2.84 -8.24 13.87
CA ILE A 95 -3.40 -9.57 13.59
C ILE A 95 -4.03 -10.12 14.87
N HIS A 96 -3.25 -10.15 15.95
CA HIS A 96 -3.72 -10.59 17.26
C HIS A 96 -2.82 -10.03 18.37
N THR A 97 -3.39 -9.66 19.52
CA THR A 97 -2.64 -9.08 20.65
C THR A 97 -1.59 -10.03 21.23
N ASP A 98 -1.83 -11.34 21.18
CA ASP A 98 -0.85 -12.35 21.63
C ASP A 98 0.40 -12.38 20.75
N PHE A 99 0.29 -12.10 19.45
CA PHE A 99 1.47 -12.09 18.57
C PHE A 99 2.42 -10.96 18.94
N GLN A 100 1.88 -9.82 19.36
CA GLN A 100 2.68 -8.70 19.84
C GLN A 100 3.41 -9.04 21.15
N ARG A 101 2.73 -9.69 22.09
CA ARG A 101 3.31 -10.10 23.39
C ARG A 101 4.37 -11.20 23.22
N GLY A 102 4.05 -12.19 22.40
CA GLY A 102 4.87 -13.36 22.13
C GLY A 102 5.91 -13.15 21.02
N PHE A 103 6.04 -11.96 20.43
CA PHE A 103 6.86 -11.73 19.24
C PHE A 103 8.31 -12.19 19.44
N ILE A 104 8.79 -13.00 18.51
CA ILE A 104 10.18 -13.46 18.42
C ILE A 104 10.90 -12.71 17.30
N LYS A 105 10.39 -12.82 16.07
CA LYS A 105 10.97 -12.24 14.84
C LYS A 105 9.93 -12.24 13.72
N ALA A 106 10.20 -11.49 12.65
CA ALA A 106 9.44 -11.55 11.41
C ALA A 106 10.33 -11.96 10.23
N GLU A 107 9.84 -12.83 9.35
CA GLU A 107 10.40 -12.96 8.00
C GLU A 107 9.75 -11.91 7.11
N VAL A 108 10.53 -11.12 6.37
CA VAL A 108 10.06 -9.94 5.63
C VAL A 108 10.63 -9.93 4.20
N ILE A 109 9.79 -9.58 3.25
CA ILE A 109 10.16 -9.31 1.86
C ILE A 109 9.25 -8.24 1.25
N ASP A 110 9.79 -7.40 0.37
CA ASP A 110 8.98 -6.47 -0.42
C ASP A 110 8.04 -7.23 -1.39
N TRP A 111 6.79 -6.80 -1.51
CA TRP A 111 5.79 -7.49 -2.33
C TRP A 111 6.18 -7.59 -3.82
N GLN A 112 6.85 -6.57 -4.38
CA GLN A 112 7.26 -6.60 -5.79
C GLN A 112 8.36 -7.63 -6.00
N GLU A 113 9.30 -7.73 -5.05
CA GLU A 113 10.33 -8.76 -5.07
C GLU A 113 9.72 -10.17 -4.95
N LEU A 114 8.73 -10.35 -4.06
CA LEU A 114 8.04 -11.63 -3.90
C LEU A 114 7.31 -12.04 -5.19
N LEU A 115 6.60 -11.11 -5.84
CA LEU A 115 5.94 -11.38 -7.13
C LEU A 115 6.94 -11.71 -8.24
N ARG A 116 8.06 -10.98 -8.31
CA ARG A 116 9.11 -11.23 -9.31
C ARG A 116 9.73 -12.62 -9.16
N LEU A 117 9.91 -13.08 -7.93
CA LEU A 117 10.43 -14.42 -7.63
C LEU A 117 9.35 -15.50 -7.79
N GLY A 118 8.08 -15.13 -7.61
CA GLY A 118 6.90 -15.95 -7.85
C GLY A 118 6.51 -16.87 -6.69
N SER A 119 7.33 -17.02 -5.64
CA SER A 119 6.94 -17.74 -4.43
C SER A 119 7.83 -17.44 -3.21
N TRP A 120 7.28 -17.67 -2.01
CA TRP A 120 8.02 -17.56 -0.75
C TRP A 120 9.20 -18.55 -0.68
N SER A 121 9.02 -19.77 -1.20
CA SER A 121 10.09 -20.78 -1.26
C SER A 121 11.26 -20.28 -2.09
N LYS A 122 11.00 -19.78 -3.32
CA LYS A 122 12.06 -19.24 -4.17
C LYS A 122 12.76 -18.05 -3.52
N ALA A 123 12.00 -17.17 -2.86
CA ALA A 123 12.55 -16.04 -2.11
C ALA A 123 13.49 -16.47 -0.98
N ARG A 124 13.18 -17.58 -0.30
CA ARG A 124 14.07 -18.20 0.69
C ARG A 124 15.33 -18.74 0.04
N ASP A 125 15.18 -19.49 -1.06
CA ASP A 125 16.28 -20.17 -1.74
C ASP A 125 17.32 -19.18 -2.31
N VAL A 126 16.86 -18.01 -2.78
CA VAL A 126 17.75 -16.95 -3.29
C VAL A 126 18.21 -15.95 -2.21
N GLY A 127 17.87 -16.19 -0.94
CA GLY A 127 18.33 -15.36 0.19
C GLY A 127 17.74 -13.96 0.23
N LYS A 128 16.54 -13.76 -0.33
CA LYS A 128 15.84 -12.46 -0.36
C LYS A 128 14.93 -12.21 0.83
N LEU A 129 14.58 -13.26 1.58
CA LEU A 129 13.86 -13.13 2.84
C LEU A 129 14.78 -12.58 3.92
N ARG A 130 14.41 -11.42 4.48
CA ARG A 130 15.08 -10.84 5.65
C ARG A 130 14.47 -11.41 6.92
N VAL A 131 15.28 -11.55 7.96
CA VAL A 131 14.82 -11.93 9.30
C VAL A 131 14.99 -10.73 10.20
N GLU A 132 13.87 -10.14 10.61
CA GLU A 132 13.81 -8.87 11.29
C GLU A 132 13.41 -9.02 12.77
N GLY A 133 14.03 -8.20 13.61
CA GLY A 133 13.86 -8.19 15.06
C GLY A 133 12.75 -7.27 15.54
N LYS A 134 12.73 -7.01 16.86
CA LYS A 134 11.71 -6.17 17.53
C LYS A 134 11.78 -4.70 17.13
N ASP A 135 12.97 -4.22 16.76
CA ASP A 135 13.22 -2.81 16.44
C ASP A 135 13.02 -2.50 14.94
N TYR A 136 12.69 -3.51 14.13
CA TYR A 136 12.43 -3.31 12.71
C TYR A 136 11.21 -2.44 12.50
N ILE A 137 11.40 -1.34 11.75
CA ILE A 137 10.32 -0.45 11.32
C ILE A 137 9.75 -0.99 10.03
N VAL A 138 8.46 -1.35 10.07
CA VAL A 138 7.78 -1.99 8.93
C VAL A 138 7.64 -1.00 7.79
N ALA A 139 8.01 -1.42 6.59
CA ALA A 139 7.85 -0.64 5.37
C ALA A 139 6.49 -0.91 4.72
N ASP A 140 6.01 0.07 3.96
CA ASP A 140 4.79 -0.09 3.18
C ASP A 140 4.99 -1.15 2.09
N GLY A 141 4.03 -2.06 1.96
CA GLY A 141 4.10 -3.18 1.04
C GLY A 141 4.96 -4.36 1.51
N ASP A 142 5.50 -4.34 2.73
CA ASP A 142 6.19 -5.50 3.28
C ASP A 142 5.22 -6.70 3.36
N VAL A 143 5.67 -7.86 2.87
CA VAL A 143 5.02 -9.15 3.09
C VAL A 143 5.72 -9.83 4.27
N MET A 144 4.96 -10.19 5.30
CA MET A 144 5.50 -10.60 6.59
C MET A 144 4.95 -11.94 7.07
N GLU A 145 5.83 -12.79 7.60
CA GLU A 145 5.47 -13.97 8.40
C GLU A 145 6.02 -13.82 9.83
N PHE A 146 5.12 -13.72 10.81
CA PHE A 146 5.50 -13.51 12.21
C PHE A 146 5.76 -14.84 12.94
N ARG A 147 6.88 -14.91 13.66
CA ARG A 147 7.17 -15.98 14.62
C ARG A 147 6.91 -15.46 16.03
N PHE A 148 6.12 -16.18 16.80
CA PHE A 148 5.76 -15.82 18.17
C PHE A 148 5.73 -17.08 19.05
N ASN A 149 5.92 -16.89 20.35
CA ASN A 149 5.65 -17.92 21.35
C ASN A 149 4.24 -17.73 21.91
N VAL A 150 3.55 -18.84 22.17
CA VAL A 150 2.25 -18.88 22.84
C VAL A 150 2.43 -19.23 24.31
#